data_AF-A0A7D8URS3-F1
#
_entry.id   AF-A0A7D8URS3-F1
#
_cell.length_a   1.000
_cell.length_b   1.000
_cell.length_c   1.000
_cell.angle_alpha   90.00
_cell.angle_beta   90.00
_cell.angle_gamma   90.00
#
_symmetry.space_group_name_H-M   'P 1'
#
loop_
_entity.id
_entity.type
_entity.pdbx_description
1 polymer ?
#
loop_
_entity_poly.entity_id
_entity_poly.type
_entity_poly.pdbx_seq_one_letter_code
_entity_poly.pdbx_strand_id
1 'polypeptide(L)'
;MYDESAVLLVRETLVLVLRISAPMLLAGMLIGLLISIFQAVTSIQDQTLTFVPKIAVMVLVAAILVPWIVGNLVAYAQELFTLVW
;
A
#
# COMPACT_ATOMS: atom_id res chain seq x y z
N MET A 1 -3.08 23.16 25.61
CA MET A 1 -1.99 22.18 25.78
C MET A 1 -2.35 20.77 25.32
N TYR A 2 -3.62 20.32 25.36
CA TYR A 2 -4.01 19.03 24.75
C TYR A 2 -4.25 19.08 23.23
N ASP A 3 -4.70 20.24 22.72
CA ASP A 3 -5.07 20.37 21.30
C ASP A 3 -3.85 20.27 20.35
N GLU A 4 -2.74 20.92 20.70
CA GLU A 4 -1.53 20.92 19.86
C GLU A 4 -0.89 19.53 19.74
N SER A 5 -0.82 18.77 20.84
CA SER A 5 -0.32 17.40 20.85
C SER A 5 -1.21 16.43 20.07
N ALA A 6 -2.54 16.59 20.18
CA ALA A 6 -3.49 15.77 19.42
C ALA A 6 -3.37 16.05 17.91
N VAL A 7 -3.22 17.32 17.52
CA VAL A 7 -3.00 17.72 16.12
C VAL A 7 -1.67 17.18 15.59
N LEU A 8 -0.60 17.19 16.40
CA LEU A 8 0.70 16.65 16.00
C LEU A 8 0.63 15.14 15.74
N LEU A 9 -0.03 14.39 16.64
CA LEU A 9 -0.20 12.94 16.54
C LEU A 9 -0.98 12.55 15.29
N VAL A 10 -2.07 13.27 15.00
CA VAL A 10 -2.88 13.06 13.79
C VAL A 10 -2.06 13.36 12.54
N ARG A 11 -1.26 14.44 12.55
CA ARG A 11 -0.38 14.77 11.42
C ARG A 11 0.65 13.68 11.17
N GLU A 12 1.33 13.18 12.19
CA GLU A 12 2.29 12.08 12.06
C GLU A 12 1.62 10.80 11.56
N THR A 13 0.45 10.46 12.11
CA THR A 13 -0.34 9.32 11.62
C THR A 13 -0.64 9.45 10.13
N LEU A 14 -1.11 10.63 9.69
CA LEU A 14 -1.44 10.88 8.28
C LEU A 14 -0.20 10.80 7.38
N VAL A 15 0.93 11.35 7.82
CA VAL A 15 2.20 11.25 7.08
C VAL A 15 2.68 9.81 7.01
N LEU A 16 2.55 9.03 8.08
CA LEU A 16 2.88 7.61 8.09
C LEU A 16 2.01 6.84 7.09
N VAL A 17 0.69 7.04 7.12
CA VAL A 17 -0.24 6.40 6.19
C VAL A 17 0.06 6.80 4.75
N LEU A 18 0.38 8.08 4.49
CA LEU A 18 0.78 8.56 3.18
C LEU A 18 2.08 7.87 2.72
N ARG A 19 3.07 7.77 3.61
CA ARG A 19 4.35 7.11 3.33
C ARG A 19 4.13 5.63 3.01
N ILE A 20 3.30 4.94 3.78
CA ILE A 20 2.97 3.52 3.61
C ILE A 20 2.18 3.28 2.31
N SER A 21 1.19 4.12 2.03
CA SER A 21 0.34 3.96 0.85
C SER A 21 1.03 4.35 -0.46
N ALA A 22 1.99 5.27 -0.45
CA ALA A 22 2.68 5.74 -1.66
C ALA A 22 3.34 4.61 -2.50
N PRO A 23 4.20 3.73 -1.96
CA PRO A 23 4.79 2.64 -2.74
C PRO A 23 3.77 1.57 -3.10
N MET A 24 2.76 1.34 -2.27
CA MET A 24 1.67 0.39 -2.56
C MET A 24 0.83 0.85 -3.75
N LEU A 25 0.48 2.14 -3.79
CA LEU A 25 -0.26 2.76 -4.88
C LEU A 25 0.57 2.75 -6.17
N LEU A 26 1.84 3.15 -6.11
CA LEU A 26 2.73 3.12 -7.28
C LEU A 26 2.90 1.71 -7.84
N ALA A 27 3.17 0.72 -6.99
CA ALA A 27 3.29 -0.67 -7.41
C ALA A 27 1.98 -1.18 -8.04
N GLY A 28 0.85 -0.95 -7.39
CA GLY A 28 -0.47 -1.33 -7.91
C GLY A 28 -0.79 -0.66 -9.25
N MET A 29 -0.42 0.61 -9.42
CA MET A 29 -0.66 1.36 -10.64
C MET A 29 0.19 0.85 -11.81
N LEU A 30 1.49 0.62 -11.60
CA LEU A 30 2.41 0.08 -12.62
C LEU A 30 1.96 -1.30 -13.08
N ILE A 31 1.60 -2.16 -12.13
CA ILE A 31 1.20 -3.53 -12.39
C ILE A 31 -0.18 -3.61 -13.05
N GLY A 32 -1.13 -2.80 -12.57
CA GLY A 32 -2.45 -2.67 -13.19
C GLY A 32 -2.36 -2.18 -14.63
N LEU A 33 -1.46 -1.23 -14.90
CA LEU A 33 -1.17 -0.73 -16.25
C LEU A 33 -0.54 -1.80 -17.15
N LEU A 34 0.45 -2.55 -16.64
CA LEU A 34 1.07 -3.63 -17.41
C LEU A 34 0.03 -4.68 -17.82
N ILE A 35 -0.80 -5.13 -16.88
CA ILE A 35 -1.83 -6.14 -17.12
C ILE A 35 -2.88 -5.62 -18.12
N SER A 36 -3.30 -4.35 -18.01
CA SER A 36 -4.30 -3.78 -18.93
C SER A 36 -3.76 -3.65 -20.36
N ILE A 37 -2.47 -3.33 -20.52
CA ILE A 37 -1.81 -3.31 -21.83
C ILE A 37 -1.72 -4.72 -22.41
N PHE A 38 -1.30 -5.71 -21.62
CA PHE A 38 -1.24 -7.10 -22.08
C PHE A 38 -2.61 -7.63 -22.53
N GLN A 39 -3.65 -7.31 -21.76
CA GLN A 39 -5.04 -7.63 -22.12
C GLN A 39 -5.47 -6.94 -23.42
N ALA A 40 -5.10 -5.67 -23.62
CA ALA A 40 -5.43 -4.91 -24.82
C ALA A 40 -4.70 -5.42 -26.08
N VAL A 41 -3.40 -5.75 -25.97
CA VAL A 41 -2.56 -6.16 -27.10
C VAL A 41 -2.92 -7.54 -27.63
N THR A 42 -3.34 -8.48 -26.77
CA THR A 42 -3.74 -9.83 -27.21
C THR A 42 -5.18 -9.96 -27.68
N SER A 43 -6.00 -8.89 -27.60
CA SER A 43 -7.42 -8.90 -27.97
C SER A 43 -8.27 -9.97 -27.24
N ILE A 44 -7.76 -10.56 -26.16
CA ILE A 44 -8.47 -11.55 -25.35
C ILE A 44 -9.38 -10.78 -24.38
N GLN A 45 -10.63 -10.59 -24.78
CA GLN A 45 -11.69 -9.99 -23.94
C GLN A 45 -12.42 -11.03 -23.08
N ASP A 46 -11.89 -12.25 -22.96
CA ASP A 46 -12.49 -13.27 -22.10
C ASP A 46 -12.19 -12.95 -20.63
N GLN A 47 -13.23 -12.50 -19.91
CA GLN A 47 -13.12 -12.01 -18.54
C GLN A 47 -12.62 -13.09 -17.56
N THR A 48 -12.79 -14.37 -17.88
CA THR A 48 -12.37 -15.49 -17.03
C THR A 48 -10.85 -15.72 -17.08
N LEU A 49 -10.26 -15.70 -18.28
CA LEU A 49 -8.81 -15.89 -18.50
C LEU A 49 -7.98 -14.72 -18.00
N THR A 50 -8.54 -13.51 -17.97
CA THR A 50 -7.87 -12.31 -17.45
C THR A 50 -7.98 -12.15 -15.94
N PHE A 51 -8.91 -12.87 -15.29
CA PHE A 51 -9.09 -12.81 -13.84
C PHE A 51 -7.97 -13.50 -13.08
N VAL A 52 -7.56 -14.70 -13.51
CA VAL A 52 -6.58 -15.53 -12.81
C VAL A 52 -5.19 -14.88 -12.75
N PRO A 53 -4.60 -14.42 -13.88
CA PRO A 53 -3.29 -13.76 -13.86
C PRO A 53 -3.33 -12.48 -13.02
N LYS A 54 -4.43 -11.72 -13.09
CA LYS A 54 -4.60 -10.47 -12.35
C LYS A 54 -4.58 -10.69 -10.84
N ILE A 55 -5.33 -11.67 -10.33
CA ILE A 55 -5.36 -12.00 -8.90
C ILE A 55 -4.00 -12.53 -8.44
N ALA A 56 -3.37 -13.42 -9.21
CA ALA A 56 -2.06 -13.97 -8.87
C ALA A 56 -1.02 -12.86 -8.68
N VAL A 57 -0.98 -11.90 -9.61
CA VAL A 57 -0.06 -10.77 -9.53
C VAL A 57 -0.40 -9.85 -8.34
N MET A 58 -1.68 -9.54 -8.08
CA MET A 58 -2.05 -8.72 -6.92
C MET A 58 -1.66 -9.37 -5.58
N VAL A 59 -1.82 -10.69 -5.46
CA VAL A 59 -1.42 -11.45 -4.26
C VAL A 59 0.10 -11.44 -4.08
N LEU A 60 0.86 -11.63 -5.16
CA LEU A 60 2.32 -11.60 -5.14
C LEU A 60 2.85 -10.23 -4.67
N VAL A 61 2.25 -9.16 -5.20
CA VAL A 61 2.59 -7.78 -4.84
C VAL A 61 2.25 -7.50 -3.40
N ALA A 62 1.04 -7.87 -2.95
CA ALA A 62 0.65 -7.74 -1.56
C ALA A 62 1.62 -8.50 -0.63
N ALA A 63 2.00 -9.73 -0.96
CA ALA A 63 2.94 -10.54 -0.17
C ALA A 63 4.32 -9.88 -0.03
N ILE A 64 4.83 -9.24 -1.09
CA ILE A 64 6.12 -8.51 -1.06
C ILE A 64 6.01 -7.23 -0.22
N LEU A 65 4.87 -6.54 -0.26
CA LEU A 65 4.64 -5.29 0.47
C LEU A 65 4.36 -5.49 1.97
N VAL A 66 3.86 -6.66 2.40
CA VAL A 66 3.55 -6.99 3.80
C VAL A 66 4.71 -6.67 4.78
N PRO A 67 5.94 -7.20 4.62
CA PRO A 67 7.02 -6.95 5.56
C PRO A 67 7.36 -5.46 5.68
N TRP A 68 7.23 -4.71 4.59
CA TRP A 68 7.49 -3.28 4.56
C TRP A 68 6.40 -2.48 5.27
N ILE A 69 5.12 -2.81 5.09
CA ILE A 69 4.00 -2.20 5.81
C ILE A 69 4.14 -2.43 7.32
N VAL A 70 4.45 -3.68 7.72
CA VAL A 70 4.62 -4.05 9.13
C VAL A 70 5.80 -3.30 9.75
N GLY A 71 6.93 -3.16 9.05
CA GLY A 71 8.08 -2.41 9.55
C GLY A 71 7.76 -0.94 9.87
N ASN A 72 7.00 -0.27 9.00
CA ASN A 72 6.58 1.12 9.24
C ASN A 72 5.58 1.24 10.39
N LEU A 73 4.64 0.29 10.51
CA LEU A 73 3.69 0.22 11.62
C LEU A 73 4.38 0.02 12.97
N VAL A 74 5.38 -0.87 13.03
CA VAL A 74 6.16 -1.11 14.24
C VAL A 74 7.00 0.11 14.63
N ALA A 75 7.64 0.77 13.66
CA ALA A 75 8.39 2.01 13.92
C ALA A 75 7.50 3.11 14.50
N TYR A 76 6.29 3.28 13.95
CA TYR A 76 5.31 4.22 14.48
C TYR A 76 4.83 3.85 15.89
N ALA A 77 4.55 2.56 16.13
CA ALA A 77 4.17 2.09 17.44
C ALA A 77 5.27 2.36 18.49
N GLN A 78 6.54 2.19 18.12
CA GLN A 78 7.67 2.54 18.98
C GLN A 78 7.72 4.03 19.31
N GLU A 79 7.56 4.90 18.32
CA GLU A 79 7.48 6.37 18.54
C GLU A 79 6.35 6.74 19.50
N LEU A 80 5.17 6.15 19.34
CA LEU A 80 4.03 6.35 20.25
C LEU A 80 4.33 5.91 21.68
N PHE A 81 4.95 4.74 21.87
CA PHE A 81 5.30 4.25 23.21
C PHE A 81 6.34 5.14 23.90
N THR A 82 7.28 5.73 23.16
CA THR A 82 8.23 6.73 23.70
C THR A 82 7.61 8.10 23.98
N LEU A 83 6.47 8.42 23.39
CA LEU A 83 5.78 9.71 23.60
C LEU A 83 4.79 9.63 24.79
N VAL A 84 4.25 8.44 25.04
CA VAL A 84 3.31 8.15 26.15
C VAL A 84 4.02 7.96 27.50
N TRP A 85 5.32 7.65 27.52
CA TRP A 85 6.11 7.44 28.73
C TRP A 85 7.17 8.53 28.89
#